data_AF-A0A939H7P2-F1
#
_entry.id   AF-A0A939H7P2-F1
#
_cell.length_a   1.000
_cell.length_b   1.000
_cell.length_c   1.000
_cell.angle_alpha   90.00
_cell.angle_beta   90.00
_cell.angle_gamma   90.00
#
_symmetry.space_group_name_H-M   'P 1'
#
loop_
_entity.id
_entity.type
_entity.pdbx_description
1 polymer ?
#
loop_
_entity_poly.entity_id
_entity_poly.type
_entity_poly.pdbx_seq_one_letter_code
_entity_poly.pdbx_strand_id
1 'polypeptide(L)' 'MDRSICPLCGQPNDCYMENGKDPRGCWCKDVTFPEGLLLLVPEEARRQACICRSCAEKYREKGAAFLSEASR' A
#
# COMPACT_ATOMS: atom_id res chain seq x y z
N MET A 1 4.31 12.34 -7.62
CA MET A 1 3.15 11.63 -7.04
C MET A 1 2.93 12.09 -5.61
N ASP A 2 1.77 11.82 -5.03
CA ASP A 2 1.49 12.07 -3.62
C ASP A 2 1.87 10.84 -2.77
N ARG A 3 2.72 11.03 -1.75
CA ARG A 3 3.20 9.95 -0.87
C ARG A 3 2.18 9.53 0.18
N SER A 4 1.16 10.35 0.43
CA SER A 4 0.04 10.05 1.33
C SER A 4 -1.04 9.17 0.67
N ILE A 5 -0.90 8.89 -0.64
CA ILE A 5 -1.83 8.11 -1.43
C ILE A 5 -1.26 6.71 -1.71
N CYS A 6 -2.11 5.69 -1.61
CA CYS A 6 -1.78 4.32 -1.94
C CYS A 6 -1.62 4.19 -3.46
N PRO A 7 -0.45 3.74 -3.95
CA PRO A 7 -0.18 3.69 -5.39
C PRO A 7 -0.96 2.57 -6.10
N LEU A 8 -1.61 1.67 -5.36
CA LEU A 8 -2.40 0.57 -5.93
C LEU A 8 -3.89 0.89 -6.11
N CYS A 9 -4.45 1.79 -5.29
CA CYS A 9 -5.89 2.07 -5.29
C CYS A 9 -6.26 3.55 -5.29
N GLY A 10 -5.29 4.47 -5.21
CA GLY A 10 -5.54 5.91 -5.23
C GLY A 10 -6.21 6.48 -3.97
N GLN A 11 -6.46 5.67 -2.95
CA GLN A 11 -7.01 6.10 -1.65
C GLN A 11 -5.89 6.46 -0.66
N PRO A 12 -6.16 7.20 0.43
CA PRO A 12 -5.18 7.46 1.48
C PRO A 12 -4.51 6.17 1.98
N ASN A 13 -3.18 6.21 2.19
CA ASN A 13 -2.43 5.06 2.69
C ASN A 13 -2.23 5.05 4.21
N ASP A 14 -2.67 6.10 4.89
CA ASP A 14 -2.52 6.32 6.33
C ASP A 14 -1.07 6.20 6.82
N CYS A 15 -0.09 6.57 5.98
CA CYS A 15 1.31 6.58 6.36
C CYS A 15 1.55 7.59 7.49
N TYR A 16 2.02 7.10 8.64
CA TYR A 16 2.27 7.97 9.80
C TYR A 16 3.40 8.96 9.55
N MET A 17 4.40 8.60 8.73
CA MET A 17 5.47 9.53 8.31
C MET A 17 4.91 10.73 7.54
N GLU A 18 3.98 10.50 6.62
CA GLU A 18 3.37 11.56 5.80
C GLU A 18 2.35 12.40 6.60
N ASN A 19 1.69 11.77 7.58
CA ASN A 19 0.67 12.42 8.42
C ASN A 19 1.23 13.00 9.74
N GLY A 20 2.57 13.09 9.89
CA GLY A 20 3.22 13.68 11.06
C GLY A 20 3.04 12.92 12.38
N LYS A 21 2.71 11.63 12.32
CA LYS A 21 2.54 10.74 13.48
C LYS A 21 3.79 9.91 13.71
N ASP A 22 3.96 9.37 14.92
CA ASP A 22 5.09 8.51 15.26
C ASP A 22 5.09 7.20 14.43
N PRO A 23 6.06 6.96 13.54
CA PRO A 23 6.09 5.78 12.67
C PRO A 23 6.08 4.45 13.44
N ARG A 24 6.52 4.45 14.70
CA ARG A 24 6.48 3.26 15.58
C ARG A 24 5.06 2.81 15.93
N GLY A 25 4.05 3.65 15.69
CA GLY A 25 2.64 3.31 15.84
C GLY A 25 1.96 2.92 14.53
N CYS A 26 2.65 2.96 13.39
CA CYS A 26 2.04 2.65 12.11
C CYS A 26 1.77 1.14 11.98
N TRP A 27 0.56 0.76 11.58
CA TRP A 27 0.17 -0.65 11.38
C TRP A 27 1.12 -1.40 10.42
N CYS A 28 1.73 -0.68 9.46
CA CYS A 28 2.57 -1.28 8.44
C CYS A 28 3.90 -1.84 9.00
N LYS A 29 4.29 -1.44 10.21
CA LYS A 29 5.53 -1.90 10.84
C LYS A 29 5.47 -3.38 11.26
N ASP A 30 4.27 -3.87 11.55
CA ASP A 30 4.02 -5.20 12.13
C ASP A 30 3.59 -6.22 11.06
N VAL A 31 3.79 -5.89 9.78
CA VAL A 31 3.39 -6.73 8.66
C VAL A 31 4.52 -6.94 7.66
N THR A 32 4.55 -8.12 7.06
CA THR A 32 5.37 -8.38 5.87
C THR A 32 4.51 -8.24 4.63
N PHE A 33 4.97 -7.46 3.66
CA PHE A 33 4.35 -7.32 2.35
C PHE A 33 4.85 -8.45 1.43
N PRO A 34 3.96 -9.25 0.81
CA PRO A 34 4.37 -10.28 -0.14
C PRO A 34 5.10 -9.67 -1.35
N GLU A 35 6.13 -10.34 -1.87
CA GLU A 35 6.88 -9.87 -3.05
C GLU A 35 5.96 -9.59 -4.25
N GLY A 36 5.01 -10.49 -4.51
CA GLY A 36 4.07 -10.32 -5.60
C GLY A 36 3.16 -9.10 -5.45
N LEU A 37 2.95 -8.58 -4.23
CA LEU A 37 2.24 -7.32 -4.00
C LEU A 37 3.16 -6.11 -4.27
N LEU A 38 4.43 -6.20 -3.88
CA LEU A 38 5.43 -5.16 -4.14
C LEU A 38 5.67 -4.97 -5.64
N LEU A 39 5.62 -6.06 -6.43
CA LEU A 39 5.73 -6.01 -7.89
C LEU A 39 4.59 -5.22 -8.56
N LEU A 40 3.43 -5.10 -7.92
CA LEU A 40 2.30 -4.32 -8.44
C LEU A 40 2.49 -2.80 -8.27
N VAL A 41 3.47 -2.37 -7.46
CA VAL A 41 3.72 -0.95 -7.23
C VAL A 41 4.39 -0.33 -8.48
N PRO A 42 3.82 0.74 -9.07
CA PRO A 42 4.42 1.50 -10.16
C PRO A 42 5.85 1.92 -9.82
N GLU A 43 6.73 1.96 -10.82
CA GLU A 43 8.16 2.19 -10.62
C GLU A 43 8.44 3.49 -9.84
N GLU A 44 7.71 4.55 -10.16
CA GLU A 44 7.84 5.88 -9.56
C GLU A 44 7.40 5.91 -8.10
N ALA A 45 6.60 4.92 -7.67
CA ALA A 45 6.06 4.81 -6.31
C ALA A 45 6.84 3.82 -5.42
N ARG A 46 7.71 2.98 -6.00
CA ARG A 46 8.47 1.97 -5.26
C ARG A 46 9.40 2.63 -4.25
N ARG A 47 9.28 2.21 -2.98
CA ARG A 47 10.03 2.78 -1.84
C ARG A 47 9.78 4.28 -1.63
N GLN A 48 8.70 4.83 -2.20
CA GLN A 48 8.33 6.24 -2.07
C GLN A 48 6.96 6.44 -1.40
N ALA A 49 5.98 5.56 -1.64
CA ALA A 49 4.68 5.58 -0.96
C ALA A 49 4.37 4.24 -0.29
N CYS A 50 3.57 4.28 0.78
CA CYS A 50 3.07 3.08 1.44
C CYS A 50 1.88 2.48 0.67
N ILE A 51 1.80 1.16 0.67
CA ILE A 51 0.59 0.41 0.32
C ILE A 51 -0.37 0.49 1.51
N CYS A 52 -1.65 0.80 1.28
CA CYS A 52 -2.63 0.88 2.35
C CYS A 52 -2.98 -0.51 2.91
N ARG A 53 -3.51 -0.53 4.14
CA ARG A 53 -3.92 -1.76 4.83
C ARG A 53 -4.92 -2.58 4.01
N SER A 54 -5.91 -1.91 3.42
CA SER A 54 -6.94 -2.55 2.61
C SER A 54 -6.35 -3.31 1.42
N CYS A 55 -5.39 -2.74 0.69
CA CYS A 55 -4.73 -3.42 -0.42
C CYS A 55 -3.87 -4.59 0.05
N ALA A 56 -3.16 -4.44 1.17
CA ALA A 56 -2.35 -5.51 1.74
C ALA A 56 -3.20 -6.71 2.18
N GLU A 57 -4.32 -6.47 2.84
CA GLU A 57 -5.25 -7.52 3.29
C GLU A 57 -5.95 -8.18 2.10
N LYS A 58 -6.50 -7.41 1.15
CA LYS A 58 -7.15 -7.95 -0.05
C LYS A 58 -6.20 -8.82 -0.89
N TYR A 59 -4.94 -8.43 -1.02
CA TYR A 59 -3.95 -9.25 -1.72
C TYR A 59 -3.69 -10.59 -1.03
N ARG A 60 -3.68 -10.62 0.31
CA ARG A 60 -3.53 -11.87 1.08
C ARG A 60 -4.72 -12.81 0.90
N GLU A 61 -5.92 -12.26 0.73
CA GLU A 61 -7.15 -13.05 0.52
C GLU A 61 -7.30 -13.59 -0.91
N LYS A 62 -6.99 -12.76 -1.92
CA LYS A 62 -7.32 -13.05 -3.33
C LYS A 62 -6.10 -13.30 -4.23
N GLY A 63 -4.88 -13.09 -3.74
CA GLY A 63 -3.66 -13.16 -4.54
C GLY A 63 -3.62 -12.13 -5.67
N ALA A 64 -2.87 -12.43 -6.74
CA ALA A 64 -2.71 -11.54 -7.89
C ALA A 64 -3.99 -11.31 -8.72
N ALA A 65 -5.07 -12.06 -8.47
CA ALA A 65 -6.38 -11.88 -9.11
C ALA A 65 -7.09 -10.56 -8.75
N PHE A 66 -6.46 -9.73 -7.90
CA PHE A 66 -6.95 -8.49 -7.31
C PHE A 66 -7.10 -7.29 -8.28
N LEU A 67 -6.43 -7.28 -9.44
CA LEU A 67 -6.34 -6.06 -10.27
C LEU A 67 -7.47 -5.84 -11.30
N SER A 68 -8.40 -6.78 -11.50
CA SER A 68 -9.52 -6.58 -12.43
C SER A 68 -10.64 -5.68 -11.87
N GLU A 69 -10.62 -5.35 -10.58
CA GLU A 69 -11.68 -4.57 -9.91
C GLU A 69 -11.19 -3.22 -9.34
N ALA A 70 -9.88 -2.93 -9.34
CA ALA A 70 -9.32 -1.70 -8.77
C ALA A 70 -9.48 -0.45 -9.68
N SER A 71 -10.15 -0.59 -10.83
CA SER A 71 -10.43 0.49 -11.79
C SER A 71 -11.94 0.70 -12.05
N ARG A 72 -12.82 0.19 -11.17
CA ARG A 72 -14.26 0.50 -11.17
C ARG A 72 -14.63 1.44 -10.03
#